data_AF-A0A8S2E0Q4-F1
#
_entry.id   AF-A0A8S2E0Q4-F1
#
_cell.length_a   1.000
_cell.length_b   1.000
_cell.length_c   1.000
_cell.angle_alpha   90.00
_cell.angle_beta   90.00
_cell.angle_gamma   90.00
#
_symmetry.space_group_name_H-M   'P 1'
#
loop_
_entity.id
_entity.type
_entity.pdbx_description
1 polymer ?
#
loop_
_entity_poly.entity_id
_entity_poly.type
_entity_poly.pdbx_seq_one_letter_code
_entity_poly.pdbx_strand_id
1 'polypeptide(L)'
;MKQMCEELNPVEAHNDEETEIMELDNESSNGSTEFEMRTSVQPYHQLLSVQTDNVCEIPVNCTISSHHMCCVCKIEVSGVLMTVSEEDRLYSFFTKNVFVPSGARCCPQHMINRRLTREAIDRLRPHYIRRISLSCGDILGLFAKVTIMMNNEKRFNFDDMVNLTNEDHYNLTGLSKEQLDHLMTMLSTLNLRNSPYRSRRTAVACLLAKMRLGISNRV
;
A
#
# COMPACT_ATOMS: atom_id res chain seq x y z
N MET A 1 49.47 -30.36 47.48
CA MET A 1 49.00 -30.00 48.84
C MET A 1 47.53 -30.35 48.93
N LYS A 2 47.25 -31.54 49.47
CA LYS A 2 46.39 -31.86 50.64
C LYS A 2 44.88 -31.64 50.39
N GLN A 3 44.05 -32.70 50.26
CA GLN A 3 43.46 -33.57 51.33
C GLN A 3 42.66 -32.74 52.35
N MET A 4 41.48 -33.09 52.87
CA MET A 4 40.63 -34.31 52.92
C MET A 4 39.39 -33.87 53.77
N CYS A 5 38.16 -34.39 53.62
CA CYS A 5 37.51 -35.45 54.45
C CYS A 5 35.99 -35.14 54.47
N GLU A 6 35.07 -36.06 54.15
CA GLU A 6 34.50 -37.12 55.01
C GLU A 6 33.53 -36.55 56.10
N GLU A 7 32.36 -37.11 56.43
CA GLU A 7 31.59 -38.29 56.01
C GLU A 7 30.30 -38.39 56.87
N LEU A 8 29.42 -39.35 56.57
CA LEU A 8 28.49 -40.11 57.45
C LEU A 8 26.95 -39.85 57.44
N ASN A 9 26.29 -40.79 56.73
CA ASN A 9 24.96 -41.44 56.92
C ASN A 9 24.79 -42.10 58.34
N PRO A 10 23.80 -42.97 58.69
CA PRO A 10 22.66 -43.63 57.96
C PRO A 10 21.33 -43.76 58.78
N VAL A 11 20.30 -44.45 58.25
CA VAL A 11 19.74 -45.75 58.76
C VAL A 11 18.42 -46.14 58.02
N GLU A 12 18.54 -47.24 57.27
CA GLU A 12 17.65 -48.40 56.94
C GLU A 12 16.16 -48.46 57.37
N ALA A 13 15.29 -49.00 56.50
CA ALA A 13 14.61 -50.31 56.69
C ALA A 13 13.70 -50.73 55.50
N HIS A 14 13.75 -52.04 55.22
CA HIS A 14 13.10 -52.86 54.20
C HIS A 14 11.64 -53.28 54.50
N ASN A 15 10.93 -53.77 53.45
CA ASN A 15 9.98 -54.92 53.36
C ASN A 15 8.81 -54.57 52.41
N ASP A 16 8.74 -55.06 51.17
CA ASP A 16 8.38 -56.40 50.64
C ASP A 16 6.85 -56.56 50.44
N GLU A 17 6.39 -56.61 49.18
CA GLU A 17 5.69 -57.77 48.51
C GLU A 17 4.16 -57.75 48.76
N GLU A 18 3.22 -58.09 47.87
CA GLU A 18 3.16 -58.85 46.62
C GLU A 18 1.74 -58.65 45.99
N THR A 19 1.61 -58.83 44.66
CA THR A 19 0.46 -59.32 43.82
C THR A 19 -0.99 -58.80 44.05
N GLU A 20 -1.86 -58.59 43.05
CA GLU A 20 -2.30 -59.49 41.99
C GLU A 20 -3.16 -58.72 40.95
N ILE A 21 -3.10 -59.14 39.69
CA ILE A 21 -3.82 -58.60 38.53
C ILE A 21 -5.14 -59.38 38.37
N MET A 22 -6.26 -58.70 38.12
CA MET A 22 -7.36 -59.25 37.31
C MET A 22 -7.97 -58.18 36.41
N GLU A 23 -7.93 -58.47 35.11
CA GLU A 23 -8.50 -57.75 33.98
C GLU A 23 -10.04 -57.85 33.93
N LEU A 24 -10.73 -56.83 33.40
CA LEU A 24 -11.43 -56.87 32.09
C LEU A 24 -12.51 -55.77 31.98
N ASP A 25 -12.32 -54.93 30.95
CA ASP A 25 -13.28 -54.32 30.01
C ASP A 25 -14.36 -53.35 30.56
N ASN A 26 -14.73 -52.23 29.91
CA ASN A 26 -14.53 -51.77 28.55
C ASN A 26 -14.85 -50.26 28.49
N GLU A 27 -14.18 -49.53 27.59
CA GLU A 27 -14.69 -48.40 26.77
C GLU A 27 -15.47 -47.25 27.47
N SER A 28 -15.16 -45.96 27.37
CA SER A 28 -14.36 -45.21 26.40
C SER A 28 -14.16 -43.75 26.87
N SER A 29 -12.98 -43.22 26.54
CA SER A 29 -12.69 -41.82 26.17
C SER A 29 -12.96 -40.74 27.23
N ASN A 30 -11.97 -40.40 28.07
CA ASN A 30 -10.95 -39.37 27.83
C ASN A 30 -11.42 -38.13 27.04
N GLY A 31 -11.20 -36.97 27.66
CA GLY A 31 -10.47 -35.90 27.00
C GLY A 31 -11.12 -34.52 26.99
N SER A 32 -10.79 -33.73 28.02
CA SER A 32 -10.41 -32.31 27.94
C SER A 32 -11.36 -31.34 27.23
N THR A 33 -11.94 -30.45 28.04
CA THR A 33 -12.61 -29.21 27.66
C THR A 33 -11.72 -28.32 26.77
N GLU A 34 -11.97 -28.33 25.47
CA GLU A 34 -11.61 -27.25 24.56
C GLU A 34 -12.76 -26.25 24.42
N PHE A 35 -12.43 -24.98 24.64
CA PHE A 35 -13.30 -23.84 24.46
C PHE A 35 -13.40 -23.54 22.96
N GLU A 36 -14.41 -24.11 22.27
CA GLU A 36 -14.64 -23.83 20.85
C GLU A 36 -15.23 -22.43 20.64
N MET A 37 -14.37 -21.51 20.20
CA MET A 37 -14.77 -20.27 19.55
C MET A 37 -15.32 -20.61 18.16
N ARG A 38 -16.65 -20.66 18.02
CA ARG A 38 -17.32 -20.90 16.73
C ARG A 38 -17.04 -19.75 15.75
N THR A 39 -16.00 -19.89 14.95
CA THR A 39 -15.82 -19.13 13.70
C THR A 39 -16.70 -19.76 12.63
N SER A 40 -17.97 -19.32 12.58
CA SER A 40 -18.85 -19.57 11.43
C SER A 40 -18.35 -18.76 10.23
N VAL A 41 -17.30 -19.22 9.57
CA VAL A 41 -16.95 -18.75 8.22
C VAL A 41 -17.89 -19.48 7.27
N GLN A 42 -18.97 -18.81 6.84
CA GLN A 42 -19.83 -19.35 5.81
C GLN A 42 -19.07 -19.40 4.46
N PRO A 43 -19.19 -20.49 3.68
CA PRO A 43 -18.55 -20.60 2.37
C PRO A 43 -19.10 -19.54 1.40
N TYR A 44 -18.21 -19.00 0.57
CA TYR A 44 -18.40 -17.86 -0.34
C TYR A 44 -19.49 -18.02 -1.44
N HIS A 45 -20.26 -19.11 -1.46
CA HIS A 45 -21.11 -19.50 -2.59
C HIS A 45 -22.61 -19.25 -2.42
N GLN A 46 -23.07 -18.47 -1.42
CA GLN A 46 -24.51 -18.20 -1.21
C GLN A 46 -24.93 -16.72 -1.20
N LEU A 47 -24.12 -15.79 -1.71
CA LEU A 47 -24.50 -14.37 -1.84
C LEU A 47 -25.09 -14.02 -3.22
N LEU A 48 -25.96 -14.86 -3.78
CA LEU A 48 -26.68 -14.55 -5.02
C LEU A 48 -28.19 -14.57 -4.78
N SER A 49 -28.70 -13.48 -4.22
CA SER A 49 -30.01 -12.88 -4.52
C SER A 49 -30.26 -11.65 -3.66
N VAL A 50 -29.30 -10.71 -3.62
CA VAL A 50 -29.63 -9.35 -3.17
C VAL A 50 -30.13 -8.62 -4.41
N GLN A 51 -31.38 -8.17 -4.40
CA GLN A 51 -31.95 -7.32 -5.44
C GLN A 51 -31.00 -6.14 -5.70
N THR A 52 -30.34 -6.12 -6.86
CA THR A 52 -29.34 -5.12 -7.20
C THR A 52 -29.96 -3.91 -7.90
N ASP A 53 -30.92 -3.25 -7.24
CA ASP A 53 -31.35 -1.89 -7.62
C ASP A 53 -31.04 -0.89 -6.50
N ASN A 54 -30.07 -1.20 -5.64
CA ASN A 54 -29.56 -0.28 -4.64
C ASN A 54 -28.63 0.73 -5.33
N VAL A 55 -29.24 1.75 -5.92
CA VAL A 55 -28.58 2.91 -6.47
C VAL A 55 -28.35 3.93 -5.35
N CYS A 56 -27.08 4.29 -5.13
CA CYS A 56 -26.71 5.34 -4.18
C CYS A 56 -26.52 6.66 -4.92
N GLU A 57 -27.28 7.70 -4.59
CA GLU A 57 -27.06 9.04 -5.11
C GLU A 57 -26.21 9.87 -4.16
N ILE A 58 -25.02 10.28 -4.63
CA ILE A 58 -24.11 11.12 -3.85
C ILE A 58 -23.88 12.47 -4.53
N PRO A 59 -23.85 13.58 -3.77
CA PRO A 59 -23.39 14.86 -4.29
C PRO A 59 -21.86 14.85 -4.41
N VAL A 60 -21.37 15.23 -5.58
CA VAL A 60 -19.94 15.26 -5.88
C VAL A 60 -19.53 16.64 -6.35
N ASN A 61 -18.49 17.18 -5.72
CA ASN A 61 -17.84 18.42 -6.10
C ASN A 61 -17.08 18.22 -7.42
N CYS A 62 -17.51 18.87 -8.49
CA CYS A 62 -16.92 18.69 -9.82
C CYS A 62 -16.16 19.93 -10.29
N THR A 63 -15.08 19.71 -11.03
CA THR A 63 -14.45 20.78 -11.81
C THR A 63 -15.22 21.01 -13.11
N ILE A 64 -14.91 22.12 -13.77
CA ILE A 64 -15.38 22.38 -15.12
C ILE A 64 -14.87 21.31 -16.11
N SER A 65 -15.73 20.94 -17.06
CA SER A 65 -15.35 20.20 -18.27
C SER A 65 -15.54 21.12 -19.45
N SER A 66 -14.46 21.54 -20.10
CA SER A 66 -14.51 22.40 -21.27
C SER A 66 -13.37 22.04 -22.21
N HIS A 67 -13.62 22.23 -23.50
CA HIS A 67 -12.62 22.04 -24.54
C HIS A 67 -11.64 23.23 -24.66
N HIS A 68 -12.00 24.40 -24.11
CA HIS A 68 -11.26 25.66 -24.26
C HIS A 68 -10.74 26.24 -22.93
N MET A 69 -11.18 25.71 -21.79
CA MET A 69 -10.75 26.16 -20.46
C MET A 69 -9.98 25.09 -19.70
N CYS A 70 -8.99 25.53 -18.94
CA CYS A 70 -8.26 24.68 -18.00
C CYS A 70 -9.11 24.40 -16.74
N CYS A 71 -9.21 23.13 -16.33
CA CYS A 71 -9.94 22.73 -15.13
C CYS A 71 -9.33 23.22 -13.81
N VAL A 72 -8.05 23.60 -13.80
CA VAL A 72 -7.33 24.12 -12.62
C VAL A 72 -7.45 25.64 -12.52
N CYS A 73 -6.92 26.38 -13.49
CA CYS A 73 -6.93 27.85 -13.43
C CYS A 73 -8.22 28.50 -13.93
N LYS A 74 -9.10 27.75 -14.61
CA LYS A 74 -10.38 28.25 -15.16
C LYS A 74 -10.21 29.39 -16.18
N ILE A 75 -9.02 29.51 -16.75
CA ILE A 75 -8.68 30.47 -17.80
C ILE A 75 -8.87 29.79 -19.15
N GLU A 76 -9.42 30.53 -20.11
CA GLU A 76 -9.42 30.15 -21.52
C GLU A 76 -8.00 30.24 -22.06
N VAL A 77 -7.52 29.15 -22.64
CA VAL A 77 -6.14 29.08 -23.14
C VAL A 77 -6.21 28.94 -24.65
N SER A 78 -5.62 29.90 -25.37
CA SER A 78 -5.54 29.89 -26.84
C SER A 78 -4.62 28.80 -27.41
N GLY A 79 -3.94 28.04 -26.54
CA GLY A 79 -3.02 26.97 -26.88
C GLY A 79 -3.62 25.56 -26.70
N VAL A 80 -2.79 24.54 -26.91
CA VAL A 80 -3.21 23.14 -26.79
C VAL A 80 -3.43 22.77 -25.33
N LEU A 81 -4.69 22.48 -24.98
CA LEU A 81 -5.05 21.89 -23.70
C LEU A 81 -4.94 20.36 -23.77
N MET A 82 -4.40 19.76 -22.70
CA MET A 82 -4.25 18.31 -22.59
C MET A 82 -5.36 17.71 -21.75
N THR A 83 -5.91 16.57 -22.17
CA THR A 83 -6.91 15.84 -21.39
C THR A 83 -6.29 15.27 -20.11
N VAL A 84 -6.98 15.41 -18.99
CA VAL A 84 -6.53 14.87 -17.70
C VAL A 84 -6.67 13.35 -17.69
N SER A 85 -5.62 12.64 -17.28
CA SER A 85 -5.57 11.18 -17.22
C SER A 85 -6.58 10.61 -16.21
N GLU A 86 -7.07 9.39 -16.40
CA GLU A 86 -7.95 8.74 -15.40
C GLU A 86 -7.30 8.66 -14.01
N GLU A 87 -6.00 8.36 -13.97
CA GLU A 87 -5.24 8.26 -12.73
C GLU A 87 -5.24 9.59 -11.95
N ASP A 88 -5.01 10.71 -12.62
CA ASP A 88 -5.02 12.03 -11.98
C ASP A 88 -6.43 12.47 -11.57
N ARG A 89 -7.47 12.06 -12.32
CA ARG A 89 -8.87 12.30 -11.95
C ARG A 89 -9.26 11.54 -10.69
N LEU A 90 -8.80 10.30 -10.54
CA LEU A 90 -8.98 9.51 -9.32
C LEU A 90 -8.16 10.09 -8.17
N TYR A 91 -6.90 10.43 -8.41
CA TYR A 91 -6.02 10.98 -7.38
C TYR A 91 -6.53 12.31 -6.82
N SER A 92 -6.98 13.23 -7.69
CA SER A 92 -7.61 14.48 -7.25
C SER A 92 -8.88 14.26 -6.44
N PHE A 93 -9.69 13.24 -6.79
CA PHE A 93 -10.87 12.88 -6.00
C PHE A 93 -10.48 12.37 -4.61
N PHE A 94 -9.51 11.46 -4.49
CA PHE A 94 -9.14 10.89 -3.19
C PHE A 94 -8.38 11.86 -2.29
N THR A 95 -7.58 12.76 -2.87
CA THR A 95 -6.74 13.70 -2.09
C THR A 95 -7.43 15.02 -1.78
N LYS A 96 -8.34 15.50 -2.64
CA LYS A 96 -9.00 16.80 -2.49
C LYS A 96 -10.51 16.74 -2.40
N ASN A 97 -11.11 15.57 -2.55
CA ASN A 97 -12.57 15.42 -2.67
C ASN A 97 -13.15 16.31 -3.79
N VAL A 98 -12.40 16.43 -4.89
CA VAL A 98 -12.80 17.16 -6.10
C VAL A 98 -12.73 16.21 -7.28
N PHE A 99 -13.88 15.96 -7.91
CA PHE A 99 -14.01 15.10 -9.06
C PHE A 99 -13.73 15.87 -10.35
N VAL A 100 -12.73 15.42 -11.10
CA VAL A 100 -12.45 15.93 -12.43
C VAL A 100 -13.21 15.06 -13.45
N PRO A 101 -14.15 15.61 -14.23
CA PRO A 101 -14.96 14.83 -15.16
C PRO A 101 -14.14 14.30 -16.34
N SER A 102 -14.65 13.23 -16.98
CA SER A 102 -14.08 12.70 -18.22
C SER A 102 -14.02 13.77 -19.30
N GLY A 103 -12.88 13.85 -20.00
CA GLY A 103 -12.66 14.84 -21.04
C GLY A 103 -12.27 16.23 -20.55
N ALA A 104 -12.23 16.47 -19.24
CA ALA A 104 -11.69 17.72 -18.69
C ALA A 104 -10.25 17.92 -19.16
N ARG A 105 -9.91 19.18 -19.46
CA ARG A 105 -8.59 19.53 -19.99
C ARG A 105 -7.84 20.47 -19.05
N CYS A 106 -6.52 20.42 -19.14
CA CYS A 106 -5.61 21.20 -18.32
C CYS A 106 -4.52 21.85 -19.20
N CYS A 107 -4.09 23.05 -18.82
CA CYS A 107 -3.05 23.75 -19.55
C CYS A 107 -1.65 23.22 -19.22
N PRO A 108 -0.66 23.44 -20.10
CA PRO A 108 0.70 22.93 -19.90
C PRO A 108 1.38 23.44 -18.62
N GLN A 109 1.00 24.60 -18.11
CA GLN A 109 1.57 25.15 -16.86
C GLN A 109 1.26 24.30 -15.62
N HIS A 110 0.23 23.47 -15.67
CA HIS A 110 -0.22 22.62 -14.56
C HIS A 110 0.07 21.14 -14.81
N MET A 111 0.78 20.82 -15.91
CA MET A 111 1.00 19.46 -16.37
C MET A 111 2.48 19.25 -16.66
N ILE A 112 3.07 18.20 -16.10
CA ILE A 112 4.42 17.74 -16.43
C ILE A 112 4.30 16.29 -16.87
N ASN A 113 4.88 15.94 -18.03
CA ASN A 113 4.81 14.58 -18.59
C ASN A 113 3.38 14.01 -18.71
N ARG A 114 2.42 14.86 -19.08
CA ARG A 114 0.98 14.53 -19.18
C ARG A 114 0.33 14.12 -17.85
N ARG A 115 0.96 14.44 -16.72
CA ARG A 115 0.43 14.25 -15.37
C ARG A 115 0.21 15.60 -14.71
N LEU A 116 -0.84 15.73 -13.89
CA LEU A 116 -1.04 16.92 -13.08
C LEU A 116 0.09 17.05 -12.07
N THR A 117 0.61 18.27 -11.90
CA THR A 117 1.58 18.52 -10.82
C THR A 117 0.88 18.56 -9.47
N ARG A 118 1.62 18.33 -8.38
CA ARG A 118 1.09 18.44 -7.01
C ARG A 118 0.50 19.82 -6.75
N GLU A 119 1.17 20.89 -7.17
CA GLU A 119 0.66 22.26 -7.00
C GLU A 119 -0.60 22.51 -7.83
N ALA A 120 -0.77 21.83 -8.97
CA ALA A 120 -2.00 21.90 -9.75
C ALA A 120 -3.16 21.22 -9.01
N ILE A 121 -2.92 20.04 -8.45
CA ILE A 121 -3.92 19.31 -7.65
C ILE A 121 -4.29 20.11 -6.39
N ASP A 122 -3.33 20.73 -5.73
CA ASP A 122 -3.57 21.59 -4.56
C ASP A 122 -4.41 22.83 -4.88
N ARG A 123 -4.31 23.33 -6.12
CA ARG A 123 -5.08 24.48 -6.61
C ARG A 123 -6.45 24.11 -7.16
N LEU A 124 -6.78 22.82 -7.30
CA LEU A 124 -8.10 22.39 -7.78
C LEU A 124 -9.19 22.91 -6.84
N ARG A 125 -10.21 23.52 -7.43
CA ARG A 125 -11.39 23.99 -6.70
C ARG A 125 -12.66 23.52 -7.39
N PRO A 126 -13.70 23.13 -6.63
CA PRO A 126 -14.99 22.83 -7.20
C PRO A 126 -15.53 24.00 -8.02
N HIS A 127 -16.30 23.68 -9.04
CA HIS A 127 -17.03 24.64 -9.87
C HIS A 127 -18.54 24.46 -9.70
N TYR A 128 -19.00 23.21 -9.64
CA TYR A 128 -20.41 22.87 -9.42
C TYR A 128 -20.51 21.55 -8.63
N ILE A 129 -21.71 21.28 -8.10
CA ILE A 129 -22.04 20.01 -7.46
C ILE A 129 -22.89 19.20 -8.43
N ARG A 130 -22.53 17.94 -8.66
CA ARG A 130 -23.30 16.98 -9.47
C ARG A 130 -23.76 15.82 -8.61
N ARG A 131 -25.04 15.45 -8.69
CA ARG A 131 -25.50 14.19 -8.12
C ARG A 131 -25.15 13.06 -9.07
N ILE A 132 -24.46 12.05 -8.56
CA ILE A 132 -24.07 10.86 -9.30
C ILE A 132 -24.75 9.67 -8.66
N SER A 133 -25.41 8.87 -9.49
CA SER A 133 -25.97 7.57 -9.15
C SER A 133 -24.87 6.52 -9.30
N LEU A 134 -24.61 5.78 -8.21
CA LEU A 134 -23.61 4.71 -8.16
C LEU A 134 -24.31 3.39 -7.87
N SER A 135 -24.05 2.39 -8.70
CA SER A 135 -24.43 1.01 -8.41
C SER A 135 -23.46 0.35 -7.43
N CYS A 136 -23.85 -0.79 -6.86
CA CYS A 136 -22.94 -1.61 -6.06
C CYS A 136 -21.66 -1.99 -6.85
N GLY A 137 -21.79 -2.27 -8.15
CA GLY A 137 -20.66 -2.57 -9.02
C GLY A 137 -19.70 -1.39 -9.18
N ASP A 138 -20.21 -0.17 -9.29
CA ASP A 138 -19.39 1.04 -9.39
C ASP A 138 -18.58 1.27 -8.12
N ILE A 139 -19.22 1.08 -6.96
CA ILE A 139 -18.58 1.22 -5.65
C ILE A 139 -17.46 0.19 -5.49
N LEU A 140 -17.72 -1.08 -5.82
CA LEU A 140 -16.69 -2.13 -5.78
C LEU A 140 -15.54 -1.83 -6.76
N GLY A 141 -15.86 -1.35 -7.96
CA GLY A 141 -14.87 -0.91 -8.95
C GLY A 141 -14.00 0.24 -8.45
N LEU A 142 -14.59 1.21 -7.73
CA LEU A 142 -13.84 2.30 -7.09
C LEU A 142 -12.91 1.77 -6.00
N PHE A 143 -13.37 0.87 -5.12
CA PHE A 143 -12.51 0.28 -4.08
C PHE A 143 -11.34 -0.52 -4.65
N ALA A 144 -11.56 -1.27 -5.73
CA ALA A 144 -10.49 -1.97 -6.43
C ALA A 144 -9.42 -0.99 -6.95
N LYS A 145 -9.84 0.12 -7.56
CA LYS A 145 -8.93 1.17 -8.05
C LYS A 145 -8.15 1.84 -6.91
N VAL A 146 -8.81 2.15 -5.79
CA VAL A 146 -8.14 2.69 -4.59
C VAL A 146 -7.06 1.75 -4.09
N THR A 147 -7.36 0.46 -4.02
CA THR A 147 -6.42 -0.56 -3.53
C THR A 147 -5.15 -0.60 -4.38
N ILE A 148 -5.31 -0.52 -5.70
CA ILE A 148 -4.17 -0.47 -6.64
C ILE A 148 -3.37 0.83 -6.42
N MET A 149 -4.04 1.98 -6.33
CA MET A 149 -3.37 3.28 -6.11
C MET A 149 -2.57 3.30 -4.80
N MET A 150 -3.18 2.88 -3.69
CA MET A 150 -2.51 2.83 -2.38
C MET A 150 -1.32 1.86 -2.36
N ASN A 151 -1.41 0.75 -3.09
CA ASN A 151 -0.28 -0.18 -3.17
C ASN A 151 0.87 0.35 -4.04
N ASN A 152 0.57 1.21 -5.03
CA ASN A 152 1.59 1.89 -5.82
C ASN A 152 2.29 2.99 -5.01
N GLU A 153 1.56 3.74 -4.18
CA GLU A 153 2.14 4.79 -3.31
C GLU A 153 3.09 4.24 -2.23
N LYS A 154 2.93 2.98 -1.81
CA LYS A 154 3.81 2.35 -0.81
C LYS A 154 5.24 2.11 -1.31
N ARG A 155 5.50 2.21 -2.62
CA ARG A 155 6.82 1.95 -3.20
C ARG A 155 7.43 3.25 -3.68
N PHE A 156 8.55 3.65 -3.08
CA PHE A 156 9.34 4.76 -3.61
C PHE A 156 9.82 4.42 -5.02
N ASN A 157 9.33 5.19 -5.99
CA ASN A 157 9.80 5.15 -7.37
C ASN A 157 10.64 6.40 -7.64
N PHE A 158 11.96 6.26 -7.64
CA PHE A 158 12.87 7.38 -7.86
C PHE A 158 13.06 7.73 -9.34
N ASP A 159 12.36 7.02 -10.23
CA ASP A 159 12.19 7.40 -11.64
C ASP A 159 11.02 8.39 -11.82
N ASP A 160 10.14 8.52 -10.82
CA ASP A 160 9.00 9.41 -10.88
C ASP A 160 9.39 10.84 -10.50
N MET A 161 9.64 11.64 -11.53
CA MET A 161 10.03 13.04 -11.39
C MET A 161 8.89 13.94 -10.89
N VAL A 162 7.63 13.49 -10.98
CA VAL A 162 6.44 14.28 -10.66
C VAL A 162 6.03 14.07 -9.20
N ASN A 163 6.07 12.83 -8.74
CA ASN A 163 5.61 12.48 -7.40
C ASN A 163 6.68 12.58 -6.30
N LEU A 164 7.98 12.58 -6.62
CA LEU A 164 9.02 12.79 -5.59
C LEU A 164 9.60 14.20 -5.73
N THR A 165 9.48 15.05 -4.71
CA THR A 165 10.07 16.41 -4.77
C THR A 165 11.59 16.37 -4.65
N ASN A 166 12.29 17.46 -4.99
CA ASN A 166 13.74 17.55 -4.76
C ASN A 166 14.09 17.42 -3.26
N GLU A 167 13.23 17.96 -2.40
CA GLU A 167 13.35 17.85 -0.95
C GLU A 167 13.14 16.41 -0.47
N ASP A 168 12.12 15.70 -0.97
CA ASP A 168 11.91 14.28 -0.69
C ASP A 168 13.13 13.44 -1.11
N HIS A 169 13.67 13.70 -2.31
CA HIS A 169 14.89 13.05 -2.79
C HIS A 169 16.08 13.27 -1.85
N TYR A 170 16.31 14.52 -1.46
CA TYR A 170 17.40 14.88 -0.58
C TYR A 170 17.22 14.26 0.82
N ASN A 171 16.02 14.32 1.38
CA ASN A 171 15.71 13.78 2.69
C ASN A 171 15.85 12.26 2.73
N LEU A 172 15.43 11.56 1.68
CA LEU A 172 15.54 10.11 1.58
C LEU A 172 16.97 9.66 1.30
N THR A 173 17.66 10.27 0.34
CA THR A 173 18.92 9.72 -0.20
C THR A 173 20.19 10.48 0.21
N GLY A 174 20.07 11.73 0.68
CA GLY A 174 21.21 12.63 0.87
C GLY A 174 21.65 13.38 -0.38
N LEU A 175 21.02 13.13 -1.52
CA LEU A 175 21.37 13.75 -2.80
C LEU A 175 20.17 14.45 -3.41
N SER A 176 20.42 15.59 -4.07
CA SER A 176 19.41 16.21 -4.94
C SER A 176 19.13 15.33 -6.17
N LYS A 177 18.07 15.62 -6.91
CA LYS A 177 17.75 14.87 -8.15
C LYS A 177 18.88 14.95 -9.17
N GLU A 178 19.49 16.12 -9.31
CA GLU A 178 20.57 16.41 -10.26
C GLU A 178 21.85 15.66 -9.87
N GLN A 179 22.17 15.64 -8.57
CA GLN A 179 23.31 14.86 -8.05
C GLN A 179 23.11 13.36 -8.25
N LEU A 180 21.88 12.87 -8.05
CA LEU A 180 21.54 11.48 -8.30
C LEU A 180 21.60 11.15 -9.81
N ASP A 181 21.16 12.04 -10.70
CA ASP A 181 21.32 11.87 -12.16
C ASP A 181 22.80 11.83 -12.59
N HIS A 182 23.64 12.69 -12.01
CA HIS A 182 25.08 12.66 -12.26
C HIS A 182 25.70 11.34 -11.79
N LEU A 183 25.33 10.86 -10.59
CA LEU A 183 25.74 9.56 -10.08
C LEU A 183 25.31 8.44 -11.04
N MET A 184 24.06 8.44 -11.50
CA MET A 184 23.57 7.43 -12.46
C MET A 184 24.32 7.47 -13.79
N THR A 185 24.77 8.65 -14.23
CA THR A 185 25.61 8.81 -15.42
C THR A 185 26.98 8.16 -15.22
N MET A 186 27.63 8.39 -14.07
CA MET A 186 28.89 7.71 -13.73
C MET A 186 28.72 6.19 -13.65
N LEU A 187 27.63 5.74 -13.03
CA LEU A 187 27.30 4.32 -12.88
C LEU A 187 26.84 3.65 -14.18
N SER A 188 26.60 4.41 -15.25
CA SER A 188 26.18 3.84 -16.54
C SER A 188 27.26 2.99 -17.19
N THR A 189 28.52 3.17 -16.79
CA THR A 189 29.66 2.34 -17.19
C THR A 189 29.70 0.98 -16.50
N LEU A 190 28.93 0.78 -15.42
CA LEU A 190 28.83 -0.48 -14.70
C LEU A 190 27.70 -1.34 -15.27
N ASN A 191 27.89 -2.67 -15.29
CA ASN A 191 26.91 -3.68 -15.71
C ASN A 191 25.76 -3.87 -14.70
N LEU A 192 25.21 -2.77 -14.17
CA LEU A 192 23.98 -2.80 -13.40
C LEU A 192 22.82 -3.10 -14.37
N ARG A 193 21.94 -4.04 -14.00
CA ARG A 193 20.76 -4.42 -14.79
C ARG A 193 19.48 -3.92 -14.12
N ASN A 194 18.51 -3.50 -14.91
CA ASN A 194 17.15 -3.29 -14.41
C ASN A 194 16.54 -4.64 -14.01
N SER A 195 15.82 -4.68 -12.90
CA SER A 195 14.95 -5.81 -12.56
C SER A 195 13.54 -5.60 -13.14
N PRO A 196 12.70 -6.64 -13.24
CA PRO A 196 11.32 -6.49 -13.71
C PRO A 196 10.48 -5.48 -12.92
N TYR A 197 10.83 -5.26 -11.64
CA TYR A 197 10.05 -4.45 -10.70
C TYR A 197 10.76 -3.18 -10.23
N ARG A 198 12.01 -2.93 -10.66
CA ARG A 198 12.84 -1.83 -10.17
C ARG A 198 13.92 -1.45 -11.17
N SER A 199 14.01 -0.16 -11.52
CA SER A 199 15.09 0.37 -12.34
C SER A 199 16.41 0.43 -11.56
N ARG A 200 17.53 0.62 -12.28
CA ARG A 200 18.85 0.88 -11.68
C ARG A 200 18.85 2.14 -10.82
N ARG A 201 18.15 3.20 -11.26
CA ARG A 201 18.06 4.46 -10.50
C ARG A 201 17.34 4.24 -9.17
N THR A 202 16.17 3.60 -9.22
CA THR A 202 15.42 3.23 -8.01
C THR A 202 16.22 2.24 -7.16
N ALA A 203 17.01 1.33 -7.75
CA ALA A 203 17.94 0.42 -7.06
C ALA A 203 18.97 1.16 -6.20
N VAL A 204 19.70 2.08 -6.82
CA VAL A 204 20.72 2.90 -6.17
C VAL A 204 20.09 3.83 -5.14
N ALA A 205 18.98 4.48 -5.47
CA ALA A 205 18.32 5.42 -4.58
C ALA A 205 17.81 4.77 -3.29
N CYS A 206 17.14 3.61 -3.32
CA CYS A 206 16.78 2.97 -2.05
C CYS A 206 18.00 2.37 -1.32
N LEU A 207 19.11 2.06 -1.99
CA LEU A 207 20.35 1.70 -1.29
C LEU A 207 20.86 2.91 -0.48
N LEU A 208 20.95 4.08 -1.12
CA LEU A 208 21.31 5.34 -0.46
C LEU A 208 20.37 5.65 0.71
N ALA A 209 19.06 5.47 0.51
CA ALA A 209 18.08 5.68 1.57
C ALA A 209 18.25 4.71 2.73
N LYS A 210 18.50 3.42 2.46
CA LYS A 210 18.81 2.44 3.50
C LYS A 210 20.06 2.82 4.29
N MET A 211 21.12 3.25 3.60
CA MET A 211 22.36 3.70 4.26
C MET A 211 22.11 4.92 5.14
N ARG A 212 21.35 5.91 4.66
CA ARG A 212 21.01 7.12 5.43
C ARG A 212 20.16 6.82 6.66
N LEU A 213 19.21 5.90 6.54
CA LEU A 213 18.31 5.50 7.63
C LEU A 213 18.93 4.44 8.56
N GLY A 214 20.13 3.94 8.28
CA GLY A 214 20.77 2.88 9.07
C GLY A 214 20.06 1.53 8.99
N ILE A 215 19.27 1.28 7.95
CA ILE A 215 18.48 0.06 7.81
C ILE A 215 19.31 -1.02 7.12
N SER A 216 19.32 -2.23 7.68
CA SER A 216 20.03 -3.36 7.09
C SER A 216 19.49 -3.71 5.69
N ASN A 217 20.39 -4.10 4.79
CA ASN A 217 20.00 -4.59 3.47
C ASN A 217 19.72 -6.10 3.49
N ARG A 218 18.90 -6.56 4.45
CA ARG A 218 18.35 -7.93 4.39
C ARG A 218 17.33 -7.99 3.25
N VAL A 219 17.59 -8.90 2.32
CA VAL A 219 16.78 -9.17 1.12
C VAL A 219 15.67 -10.13 1.48
#